data_AF-A0A6A4HDG9-F1
#
_entry.id   AF-A0A6A4HDG9-F1
#
_cell.length_a   1.000
_cell.length_b   1.000
_cell.length_c   1.000
_cell.angle_alpha   90.00
_cell.angle_beta   90.00
_cell.angle_gamma   90.00
#
_symmetry.space_group_name_H-M   'P 1'
#
loop_
_entity.id
_entity.type
_entity.pdbx_description
1 polymer ?
#
loop_
_entity_poly.entity_id
_entity_poly.type
_entity_poly.pdbx_seq_one_letter_code
_entity_poly.pdbx_strand_id
1 'polypeptide(L)'
;MDRSFKHPIPTQAARKRPNDWEDQCERSEFRKAYVIKEEDIPAELWVNSDQTQIVYAPGDKMTWAPTGAKQVSLVGADEKRAFTLMLLPFQAVYQGLTEKSCPSPGSPEYCEAIELGFLLEYSGTGTYWSNQKTMRTFVDKILAPYFDREKERLGLRTTQMSLWTIDVWSVHRSEEFQTWMNKTHPIDFT
;
A
#
# COMPACT_ATOMS: atom_id res chain seq x y z
N MET A 1 16.79 38.35 -26.58
CA MET A 1 16.53 38.34 -25.13
C MET A 1 16.19 36.92 -24.75
N ASP A 2 17.18 36.22 -24.22
CA ASP A 2 17.11 34.81 -23.84
C ASP A 2 16.34 34.68 -22.51
N ARG A 3 15.15 34.07 -22.55
CA ARG A 3 14.30 33.87 -21.36
C ARG A 3 14.60 32.48 -20.82
N SER A 4 15.54 32.38 -19.89
CA SER A 4 15.74 31.15 -19.12
C SER A 4 14.55 30.93 -18.18
N PHE A 5 13.86 29.80 -18.37
CA PHE A 5 12.81 29.32 -17.48
C PHE A 5 13.42 28.35 -16.47
N LYS A 6 13.14 28.53 -15.17
CA LYS A 6 13.50 27.57 -14.11
C LYS A 6 12.24 27.06 -13.45
N HIS A 7 12.19 25.76 -13.21
CA HIS A 7 11.09 25.05 -12.54
C HIS A 7 11.46 24.80 -11.08
N PRO A 8 10.84 25.49 -10.10
CA PRO A 8 11.06 25.18 -8.69
C PRO A 8 10.27 23.90 -8.32
N ILE A 9 10.95 22.90 -7.76
CA ILE A 9 10.32 21.72 -7.18
C ILE A 9 9.95 22.06 -5.73
N PRO A 10 8.67 21.99 -5.33
CA PRO A 10 8.29 22.16 -3.94
C PRO A 10 8.83 20.98 -3.11
N THR A 11 9.71 21.25 -2.16
CA THR A 11 10.16 20.28 -1.15
C THR A 11 9.35 20.50 0.13
N GLN A 12 8.63 19.47 0.57
CA GLN A 12 7.99 19.48 1.89
C GLN A 12 9.08 19.23 2.94
N ALA A 13 9.10 20.02 4.01
CA ALA A 13 10.04 19.83 5.11
C ALA A 13 9.92 18.40 5.66
N ALA A 14 11.04 17.66 5.69
CA ALA A 14 11.10 16.32 6.25
C ALA A 14 10.56 16.35 7.69
N ARG A 15 9.59 15.49 8.01
CA ARG A 15 9.13 15.31 9.39
C ARG A 15 10.34 14.95 10.26
N LYS A 16 10.44 15.56 11.44
CA LYS A 16 11.49 15.24 12.42
C LYS A 16 11.37 13.76 12.79
N ARG A 17 12.47 13.01 12.67
CA ARG A 17 12.53 11.61 13.12
C ARG A 17 12.25 11.57 14.63
N PRO A 18 11.56 10.55 15.14
CA PRO A 18 11.48 10.28 16.57
C PRO A 18 12.88 10.23 17.18
N ASN A 19 13.02 10.57 18.46
CA ASN A 19 14.35 10.56 19.12
C ASN A 19 14.95 9.15 19.19
N ASP A 20 14.11 8.12 19.17
CA ASP A 20 14.44 6.70 19.31
C ASP A 20 14.34 5.92 17.98
N TRP A 21 14.40 6.61 16.84
CA TRP A 21 14.23 5.96 15.53
C TRP A 21 15.28 4.86 15.26
N GLU A 22 16.51 5.04 15.73
CA GLU A 22 17.59 4.05 15.61
C GLU A 22 17.24 2.77 16.40
N ASP A 23 16.82 2.92 17.66
CA ASP A 23 16.38 1.81 18.50
C ASP A 23 15.17 1.08 17.89
N GLN A 24 14.22 1.81 17.30
CA GLN A 24 13.06 1.21 16.64
C GLN A 24 13.46 0.41 15.41
N CYS A 25 14.36 0.93 14.58
CA CYS A 25 14.90 0.23 13.42
C CYS A 25 15.65 -1.04 13.86
N GLU A 26 16.56 -0.93 14.83
CA GLU A 26 17.36 -2.05 15.34
C GLU A 26 16.47 -3.15 15.94
N ARG A 27 15.47 -2.80 16.76
CA ARG A 27 14.51 -3.76 17.31
C ARG A 27 13.71 -4.47 16.22
N SER A 28 13.28 -3.74 15.20
CA SER A 28 12.56 -4.31 14.06
C SER A 28 13.43 -5.31 13.31
N GLU A 29 14.69 -4.95 13.04
CA GLU A 29 15.67 -5.81 12.38
C GLU A 29 15.94 -7.10 13.18
N PHE A 30 16.22 -6.99 14.47
CA PHE A 30 16.48 -8.16 15.31
C PHE A 30 15.25 -9.05 15.48
N ARG A 31 14.04 -8.49 15.58
CA ARG A 31 12.82 -9.30 15.66
C ARG A 31 12.63 -10.12 14.38
N LYS A 32 12.82 -9.50 13.21
CA LYS A 32 12.73 -10.20 11.91
C LYS A 32 13.80 -11.29 11.81
N ALA A 33 15.05 -10.97 12.12
CA ALA A 33 16.14 -11.94 12.08
C ALA A 33 15.91 -13.13 13.03
N TYR A 34 15.43 -12.85 14.24
CA TYR A 34 15.09 -13.87 15.23
C TYR A 34 13.97 -14.79 14.72
N VAL A 35 12.85 -14.23 14.25
CA VAL A 35 11.71 -15.03 13.77
C VAL A 35 12.08 -15.86 12.55
N ILE A 36 12.78 -15.28 11.57
CA ILE A 36 13.26 -16.01 10.39
C ILE A 36 14.13 -17.21 10.80
N LYS A 37 15.02 -17.02 11.77
CA LYS A 37 15.92 -18.05 12.25
C LYS A 37 15.20 -19.14 13.05
N GLU A 38 14.34 -18.77 13.99
CA GLU A 38 13.71 -19.74 14.91
C GLU A 38 12.57 -20.52 14.24
N GLU A 39 11.93 -19.95 13.22
CA GLU A 39 10.84 -20.59 12.48
C GLU A 39 11.28 -21.13 11.10
N ASP A 40 12.58 -21.07 10.79
CA ASP A 40 13.17 -21.50 9.52
C ASP A 40 12.44 -20.94 8.27
N ILE A 41 12.13 -19.64 8.28
CA ILE A 41 11.32 -19.00 7.23
C ILE A 41 12.16 -18.83 5.94
N PRO A 42 11.81 -19.50 4.82
CA PRO A 42 12.49 -19.30 3.55
C PRO A 42 12.14 -17.93 2.96
N ALA A 43 13.00 -17.43 2.06
CA ALA A 43 12.85 -16.10 1.47
C ALA A 43 11.50 -15.92 0.75
N GLU A 44 10.94 -16.96 0.14
CA GLU A 44 9.66 -16.89 -0.58
C GLU A 44 8.44 -16.75 0.34
N LEU A 45 8.60 -17.09 1.63
CA LEU A 45 7.59 -16.88 2.67
C LEU A 45 7.83 -15.59 3.47
N TRP A 46 8.72 -14.71 2.99
CA TRP A 46 8.87 -13.35 3.49
C TRP A 46 8.38 -12.35 2.46
N VAL A 47 7.24 -11.71 2.75
CA VAL A 47 6.64 -10.69 1.89
C VAL A 47 6.80 -9.32 2.53
N ASN A 48 7.32 -8.37 1.76
CA ASN A 48 7.22 -6.95 2.06
C ASN A 48 6.11 -6.34 1.20
N SER A 49 5.24 -5.54 1.81
CA SER A 49 4.22 -4.79 1.07
C SER A 49 4.22 -3.33 1.48
N ASP A 50 3.95 -2.47 0.51
CA ASP A 50 3.74 -1.05 0.72
C ASP A 50 2.44 -0.59 0.05
N GLN A 51 1.84 0.46 0.61
CA GLN A 51 0.64 1.10 0.07
C GLN A 51 1.03 2.44 -0.54
N THR A 52 0.90 2.55 -1.85
CA THR A 52 1.23 3.77 -2.59
C THR A 52 -0.01 4.47 -3.09
N GLN A 53 0.02 5.79 -3.09
CA GLN A 53 -1.03 6.61 -3.67
C GLN A 53 -0.82 6.75 -5.18
N ILE A 54 -1.83 6.39 -5.97
CA ILE A 54 -1.85 6.63 -7.41
C ILE A 54 -2.84 7.75 -7.72
N VAL A 55 -2.35 8.83 -8.34
CA VAL A 55 -3.16 10.00 -8.72
C VAL A 55 -3.66 9.83 -10.16
N TYR A 56 -4.96 9.99 -10.41
CA TYR A 56 -5.56 9.78 -11.75
C TYR A 56 -5.03 10.73 -12.81
N ALA A 57 -4.88 11.99 -12.42
CA ALA A 57 -4.29 13.03 -13.24
C ALA A 57 -3.18 13.63 -12.39
N PRO A 58 -1.92 13.18 -12.54
CA PRO A 58 -0.80 13.91 -12.00
C PRO A 58 -0.77 15.23 -12.77
N GLY A 59 -1.52 16.23 -12.29
CA GLY A 59 -1.57 17.54 -12.92
C GLY A 59 -0.14 18.01 -13.15
N ASP A 60 0.13 18.63 -14.30
CA ASP A 60 1.42 19.24 -14.47
C ASP A 60 1.58 20.31 -13.36
N LYS A 61 2.80 20.44 -12.84
CA LYS A 61 3.11 21.56 -11.93
C LYS A 61 3.45 22.83 -12.74
N MET A 62 3.08 22.87 -14.02
CA MET A 62 3.50 23.84 -15.02
C MET A 62 2.36 24.81 -15.29
N THR A 63 2.35 25.91 -14.56
CA THR A 63 1.41 27.00 -14.80
C THR A 63 2.06 28.07 -15.67
N TRP A 64 1.33 28.56 -16.66
CA TRP A 64 1.75 29.74 -17.43
C TRP A 64 1.45 30.99 -16.62
N ALA A 65 2.48 31.59 -16.03
CA ALA A 65 2.38 32.87 -15.34
C ALA A 65 3.38 33.90 -15.91
N PRO A 66 3.02 35.20 -15.96
CA PRO A 66 3.96 36.26 -16.32
C PRO A 66 5.17 36.28 -15.39
N THR A 67 6.37 36.50 -15.95
CA THR A 67 7.61 36.65 -15.18
C THR A 67 7.44 37.76 -14.14
N GLY A 68 7.60 37.41 -12.85
CA GLY A 68 7.41 38.33 -11.72
C GLY A 68 6.09 38.17 -10.95
N ALA A 69 5.23 37.23 -11.35
CA ALA A 69 4.04 36.86 -10.56
C ALA A 69 4.45 36.32 -9.18
N LYS A 70 3.95 36.96 -8.11
CA LYS A 70 4.24 36.57 -6.72
C LYS A 70 3.39 35.41 -6.23
N GLN A 71 2.26 35.16 -6.87
CA GLN A 71 1.33 34.08 -6.54
C GLN A 71 0.73 33.54 -7.83
N VAL A 72 0.90 32.25 -8.08
CA VAL A 72 0.33 31.56 -9.24
C VAL A 72 -0.67 30.54 -8.71
N SER A 73 -1.96 30.77 -8.97
CA SER A 73 -3.02 29.84 -8.61
C SER A 73 -3.02 28.66 -9.59
N LEU A 74 -2.74 27.46 -9.09
CA LEU A 74 -2.84 26.24 -9.88
C LEU A 74 -4.25 25.66 -9.67
N VAL A 75 -5.12 25.83 -10.68
CA VAL A 75 -6.48 25.28 -10.67
C VAL A 75 -6.38 23.74 -10.67
N GLY A 76 -6.99 23.09 -9.68
CA GLY A 76 -6.94 21.62 -9.55
C GLY A 76 -5.72 21.07 -8.80
N ALA A 77 -4.82 21.91 -8.26
CA ALA A 77 -3.68 21.46 -7.44
C ALA A 77 -4.11 20.71 -6.18
N ASP A 78 -5.22 21.16 -5.62
CA ASP A 78 -5.75 20.66 -4.34
C ASP A 78 -6.70 19.47 -4.54
N GLU A 79 -7.27 19.29 -5.74
CA GLU A 79 -8.16 18.16 -6.03
C GLU A 79 -7.36 16.91 -6.41
N LYS A 80 -6.77 16.27 -5.38
CA LYS A 80 -6.06 15.00 -5.51
C LYS A 80 -7.05 13.84 -5.58
N ARG A 81 -7.63 13.59 -6.74
CA ARG A 81 -8.31 12.31 -6.98
C ARG A 81 -7.23 11.23 -7.06
N ALA A 82 -7.31 10.26 -6.17
CA ALA A 82 -6.36 9.17 -6.09
C ALA A 82 -7.04 7.88 -5.63
N PHE A 83 -6.33 6.78 -5.81
CA PHE A 83 -6.63 5.49 -5.19
C PHE A 83 -5.38 4.95 -4.48
N THR A 84 -5.56 4.07 -3.50
CA THR A 84 -4.45 3.36 -2.85
C THR A 84 -4.16 2.08 -3.61
N LEU A 85 -2.89 1.83 -3.95
CA LEU A 85 -2.43 0.61 -4.61
C LEU A 85 -1.47 -0.14 -3.68
N MET A 86 -1.64 -1.46 -3.61
CA MET A 86 -0.77 -2.38 -2.89
C MET A 86 -0.38 -3.52 -3.82
N LEU A 87 0.89 -3.93 -3.87
CA LEU A 87 1.41 -4.83 -4.91
C LEU A 87 1.74 -6.23 -4.39
N LEU A 88 0.96 -7.28 -4.76
CA LEU A 88 1.38 -8.72 -4.84
C LEU A 88 0.34 -9.78 -5.40
N PRO A 89 -0.02 -9.87 -6.71
CA PRO A 89 -1.19 -9.21 -7.33
C PRO A 89 -1.72 -7.97 -6.63
N PHE A 90 -2.17 -6.99 -7.39
CA PHE A 90 -2.48 -5.72 -6.77
C PHE A 90 -3.90 -5.63 -6.21
N GLN A 91 -4.02 -4.93 -5.08
CA GLN A 91 -5.28 -4.39 -4.58
C GLN A 91 -5.29 -2.89 -4.82
N ALA A 92 -6.33 -2.40 -5.49
CA ALA A 92 -6.60 -0.99 -5.70
C ALA A 92 -7.86 -0.59 -4.90
N VAL A 93 -7.70 0.35 -3.95
CA VAL A 93 -8.78 0.87 -3.11
C VAL A 93 -9.19 2.27 -3.58
N TYR A 94 -10.39 2.36 -4.13
CA TYR A 94 -11.01 3.55 -4.71
C TYR A 94 -11.81 4.32 -3.66
N GLN A 95 -11.81 5.66 -3.74
CA GLN A 95 -12.68 6.48 -2.91
C GLN A 95 -14.15 6.29 -3.30
N GLY A 96 -15.01 5.98 -2.33
CA GLY A 96 -16.46 5.97 -2.53
C GLY A 96 -17.18 4.90 -1.70
N LEU A 97 -18.52 4.90 -1.80
CA LEU A 97 -19.40 4.10 -0.94
C LEU A 97 -19.89 2.80 -1.58
N THR A 98 -19.74 2.66 -2.89
CA THR A 98 -20.31 1.54 -3.66
C THR A 98 -19.36 1.12 -4.79
N GLU A 99 -19.62 -0.05 -5.36
CA GLU A 99 -18.89 -0.62 -6.52
C GLU A 99 -18.86 0.31 -7.73
N LYS A 100 -19.82 1.24 -7.86
CA LYS A 100 -19.83 2.27 -8.91
C LYS A 100 -18.64 3.24 -8.83
N SER A 101 -17.89 3.22 -7.72
CA SER A 101 -16.68 4.01 -7.52
C SER A 101 -15.42 3.30 -8.04
N CYS A 102 -15.52 2.01 -8.33
CA CYS A 102 -14.48 1.19 -8.95
C CYS A 102 -14.59 1.24 -10.49
N PRO A 103 -13.56 0.79 -11.22
CA PRO A 103 -13.67 0.56 -12.66
C PRO A 103 -14.86 -0.33 -13.00
N SER A 104 -15.59 0.04 -14.05
CA SER A 104 -16.75 -0.72 -14.52
C SER A 104 -16.33 -2.11 -15.01
N PRO A 105 -17.15 -3.16 -14.83
CA PRO A 105 -16.95 -4.45 -15.48
C PRO A 105 -16.86 -4.39 -17.02
N GLY A 106 -17.40 -3.33 -17.64
CA GLY A 106 -17.26 -3.07 -19.07
C GLY A 106 -15.98 -2.33 -19.47
N SER A 107 -15.08 -2.04 -18.53
CA SER A 107 -13.79 -1.39 -18.82
C SER A 107 -12.86 -2.34 -19.57
N PRO A 108 -11.97 -1.83 -20.44
CA PRO A 108 -10.92 -2.64 -21.05
C PRO A 108 -10.11 -3.41 -19.99
N GLU A 109 -9.79 -4.67 -20.29
CA GLU A 109 -9.00 -5.57 -19.43
C GLU A 109 -9.55 -5.84 -18.02
N TYR A 110 -10.81 -5.49 -17.73
CA TYR A 110 -11.42 -5.79 -16.44
C TYR A 110 -11.46 -7.29 -16.14
N CYS A 111 -11.90 -8.11 -17.12
CA CYS A 111 -11.98 -9.56 -16.94
C CYS A 111 -10.59 -10.17 -16.69
N GLU A 112 -9.60 -9.79 -17.48
CA GLU A 112 -8.21 -10.25 -17.31
C GLU A 112 -7.67 -9.86 -15.93
N ALA A 113 -7.91 -8.62 -15.49
CA ALA A 113 -7.50 -8.16 -14.16
C ALA A 113 -8.08 -9.04 -13.03
N ILE A 114 -9.36 -9.39 -13.11
CA ILE A 114 -10.01 -10.25 -12.10
C ILE A 114 -9.49 -11.69 -12.19
N GLU A 115 -9.27 -12.23 -13.39
CA GLU A 115 -8.71 -13.57 -13.61
C GLU A 115 -7.27 -13.69 -13.07
N LEU A 116 -6.48 -12.62 -13.16
CA LEU A 116 -5.13 -12.52 -12.58
C LEU A 116 -5.15 -12.31 -11.05
N GLY A 117 -6.33 -12.20 -10.44
CA GLY A 117 -6.49 -12.06 -8.99
C GLY A 117 -6.33 -10.64 -8.47
N PHE A 118 -6.44 -9.61 -9.32
CA PHE A 118 -6.45 -8.22 -8.85
C PHE A 118 -7.75 -7.90 -8.12
N LEU A 119 -7.62 -7.11 -7.05
CA LEU A 119 -8.77 -6.63 -6.29
C LEU A 119 -9.04 -5.17 -6.60
N LEU A 120 -10.25 -4.87 -7.06
CA LEU A 120 -10.74 -3.51 -7.30
C LEU A 120 -11.84 -3.20 -6.30
N GLU A 121 -11.49 -2.57 -5.18
CA GLU A 121 -12.40 -2.35 -4.06
C GLU A 121 -12.66 -0.86 -3.84
N TYR A 122 -13.85 -0.52 -3.34
CA TYR A 122 -14.14 0.82 -2.86
C TYR A 122 -13.91 0.86 -1.34
N SER A 123 -13.44 1.98 -0.82
CA SER A 123 -13.11 2.13 0.60
C SER A 123 -14.35 2.07 1.50
N GLY A 124 -15.54 2.34 0.97
CA GLY A 124 -16.75 2.50 1.78
C GLY A 124 -16.77 3.83 2.56
N THR A 125 -15.87 4.75 2.26
CA THR A 125 -15.71 6.03 2.95
C THR A 125 -15.53 7.19 1.98
N GLY A 126 -15.49 8.42 2.53
CA GLY A 126 -15.12 9.61 1.78
C GLY A 126 -13.63 9.72 1.44
N THR A 127 -12.82 8.69 1.68
CA THR A 127 -11.37 8.66 1.39
C THR A 127 -11.01 7.44 0.53
N TYR A 128 -9.80 7.36 -0.02
CA TYR A 128 -9.31 6.17 -0.76
C TYR A 128 -8.37 5.30 0.09
N TRP A 129 -8.31 5.51 1.41
CA TRP A 129 -7.43 4.74 2.28
C TRP A 129 -8.01 3.35 2.55
N SER A 130 -7.11 2.37 2.65
CA SER A 130 -7.46 1.03 3.11
C SER A 130 -8.07 1.07 4.51
N ASN A 131 -8.91 0.12 4.87
CA ASN A 131 -9.47 0.02 6.21
C ASN A 131 -9.46 -1.44 6.67
N GLN A 132 -10.04 -1.71 7.84
CA GLN A 132 -10.14 -3.07 8.38
C GLN A 132 -10.69 -4.06 7.36
N LYS A 133 -11.78 -3.71 6.65
CA LYS A 133 -12.40 -4.58 5.65
C LYS A 133 -11.46 -4.83 4.48
N THR A 134 -10.94 -3.78 3.84
CA THR A 134 -10.10 -3.96 2.64
C THR A 134 -8.77 -4.64 2.96
N MET A 135 -8.17 -4.39 4.12
CA MET A 135 -6.96 -5.08 4.56
C MET A 135 -7.21 -6.57 4.81
N ARG A 136 -8.36 -6.94 5.39
CA ARG A 136 -8.75 -8.34 5.52
C ARG A 136 -8.95 -8.99 4.16
N THR A 137 -9.63 -8.31 3.22
CA THR A 137 -9.77 -8.82 1.84
C THR A 137 -8.40 -9.06 1.21
N PHE A 138 -7.46 -8.12 1.35
CA PHE A 138 -6.09 -8.28 0.84
C PHE A 138 -5.43 -9.54 1.40
N VAL A 139 -5.47 -9.72 2.72
CA VAL A 139 -4.85 -10.88 3.36
C VAL A 139 -5.51 -12.18 2.90
N ASP A 140 -6.84 -12.26 2.93
CA ASP A 140 -7.58 -13.49 2.62
C ASP A 140 -7.51 -13.90 1.15
N LYS A 141 -7.43 -12.91 0.24
CA LYS A 141 -7.56 -13.17 -1.20
C LYS A 141 -6.24 -13.09 -1.96
N ILE A 142 -5.24 -12.41 -1.39
CA ILE A 142 -3.95 -12.21 -2.05
C ILE A 142 -2.83 -12.83 -1.22
N LEU A 143 -2.61 -12.35 0.00
CA LEU A 143 -1.43 -12.69 0.78
C LEU A 143 -1.40 -14.16 1.24
N ALA A 144 -2.46 -14.63 1.89
CA ALA A 144 -2.52 -16.00 2.38
C ALA A 144 -2.50 -17.02 1.23
N PRO A 145 -3.28 -16.85 0.13
CA PRO A 145 -3.17 -17.73 -1.04
C PRO A 145 -1.78 -17.70 -1.69
N TYR A 146 -1.08 -16.56 -1.67
CA TYR A 146 0.32 -16.50 -2.10
C TYR A 146 1.21 -17.43 -1.25
N PHE A 147 1.15 -17.30 0.07
CA PHE A 147 1.94 -18.15 0.96
C PHE A 147 1.60 -19.63 0.84
N ASP A 148 0.31 -19.98 0.70
CA ASP A 148 -0.10 -21.38 0.54
C ASP A 148 0.47 -22.00 -0.72
N ARG A 149 0.45 -21.28 -1.85
CA ARG A 149 1.09 -21.74 -3.10
C ARG A 149 2.61 -21.88 -2.96
N GLU A 150 3.27 -20.93 -2.32
CA GLU A 150 4.73 -21.00 -2.12
C GLU A 150 5.12 -22.15 -1.18
N LYS A 151 4.34 -22.41 -0.13
CA LYS A 151 4.51 -23.58 0.73
C LYS A 151 4.37 -24.88 -0.05
N GLU A 152 3.32 -25.00 -0.88
CA GLU A 152 3.11 -26.16 -1.74
C GLU A 152 4.28 -26.35 -2.72
N ARG A 153 4.70 -25.27 -3.40
CA ARG A 153 5.82 -25.28 -4.34
C ARG A 153 7.13 -25.73 -3.70
N LEU A 154 7.37 -25.34 -2.45
CA LEU A 154 8.56 -25.70 -1.68
C LEU A 154 8.44 -27.05 -0.96
N GLY A 155 7.29 -27.72 -1.02
CA GLY A 155 7.03 -28.97 -0.30
C GLY A 155 6.99 -28.81 1.22
N LEU A 156 6.64 -27.62 1.70
CA LEU A 156 6.57 -27.27 3.12
C LEU A 156 5.21 -27.62 3.72
N ARG A 157 5.16 -27.69 5.05
CA ARG A 157 3.89 -27.89 5.78
C ARG A 157 3.03 -26.65 5.65
N THR A 158 1.71 -26.83 5.61
CA THR A 158 0.75 -25.70 5.62
C THR A 158 0.90 -24.82 6.86
N THR A 159 1.32 -25.41 7.98
CA THR A 159 1.60 -24.73 9.25
C THR A 159 2.96 -24.02 9.29
N GLN A 160 3.77 -24.07 8.22
CA GLN A 160 5.04 -23.34 8.16
C GLN A 160 4.77 -21.84 8.35
N MET A 161 5.55 -21.21 9.23
CA MET A 161 5.42 -19.78 9.50
C MET A 161 5.78 -18.97 8.25
N SER A 162 5.07 -17.87 8.04
CA SER A 162 5.36 -16.88 7.00
C SER A 162 5.46 -15.50 7.63
N LEU A 163 6.28 -14.63 7.05
CA LEU A 163 6.55 -13.30 7.56
C LEU A 163 5.99 -12.24 6.62
N TRP A 164 5.15 -11.36 7.14
CA TRP A 164 4.66 -10.20 6.39
C TRP A 164 5.12 -8.90 7.04
N THR A 165 5.86 -8.09 6.27
CA THR A 165 6.31 -6.76 6.65
C THR A 165 5.54 -5.69 5.88
N ILE A 166 4.99 -4.70 6.59
CA ILE A 166 4.25 -3.58 5.99
C ILE A 166 4.48 -2.29 6.77
N ASP A 167 4.28 -1.12 6.13
CA ASP A 167 4.22 0.13 6.88
C ASP A 167 3.03 0.13 7.87
N VAL A 168 3.34 0.33 9.14
CA VAL A 168 2.42 0.10 10.26
C VAL A 168 1.70 1.41 10.61
N TRP A 169 0.45 1.52 10.18
CA TRP A 169 -0.42 2.64 10.51
C TRP A 169 -1.62 2.20 11.39
N SER A 170 -2.56 3.11 11.67
CA SER A 170 -3.60 2.90 12.70
C SER A 170 -4.44 1.63 12.51
N VAL A 171 -4.72 1.24 11.25
CA VAL A 171 -5.48 0.02 10.94
C VAL A 171 -4.69 -1.23 11.33
N HIS A 172 -3.41 -1.30 10.94
CA HIS A 172 -2.51 -2.42 11.22
C HIS A 172 -2.20 -2.56 12.71
N ARG A 173 -2.16 -1.44 13.43
CA ARG A 173 -1.94 -1.39 14.88
C ARG A 173 -3.19 -1.69 15.70
N SER A 174 -4.36 -1.79 15.10
CA SER A 174 -5.57 -2.02 15.87
C SER A 174 -5.53 -3.41 16.51
N GLU A 175 -6.04 -3.51 17.74
CA GLU A 175 -6.22 -4.80 18.40
C GLU A 175 -7.15 -5.71 17.59
N GLU A 176 -8.14 -5.13 16.93
CA GLU A 176 -9.09 -5.84 16.07
C GLU A 176 -8.40 -6.55 14.90
N PHE A 177 -7.47 -5.87 14.22
CA PHE A 177 -6.74 -6.44 13.08
C PHE A 177 -5.75 -7.52 13.55
N GLN A 178 -4.99 -7.23 14.60
CA GLN A 178 -4.00 -8.17 15.15
C GLN A 178 -4.65 -9.44 15.69
N THR A 179 -5.76 -9.30 16.45
CA THR A 179 -6.52 -10.46 16.96
C THR A 179 -7.07 -11.30 15.83
N TRP A 180 -7.58 -10.65 14.78
CA TRP A 180 -8.06 -11.34 13.60
C TRP A 180 -6.95 -12.10 12.87
N MET A 181 -5.80 -11.45 12.60
CA MET A 181 -4.64 -12.08 11.97
C MET A 181 -4.21 -13.33 12.74
N ASN A 182 -3.98 -13.20 14.05
CA ASN A 182 -3.49 -14.31 14.89
C ASN A 182 -4.47 -15.49 14.97
N LYS A 183 -5.78 -15.23 14.85
CA LYS A 183 -6.81 -16.28 14.90
C LYS A 183 -6.98 -16.99 13.57
N THR A 184 -6.80 -16.29 12.46
CA THR A 184 -7.18 -16.78 11.14
C THR A 184 -6.00 -17.28 10.32
N HIS A 185 -4.79 -16.73 10.51
CA HIS A 185 -3.65 -16.98 9.65
C HIS A 185 -2.37 -17.28 10.46
N PRO A 186 -1.60 -18.33 10.13
CA PRO A 186 -0.29 -18.59 10.73
C PRO A 186 0.79 -17.70 10.10
N ILE A 187 0.63 -16.38 10.20
CA ILE A 187 1.52 -15.37 9.62
C ILE A 187 1.99 -14.45 10.74
N ASP A 188 3.30 -14.34 10.95
CA ASP A 188 3.84 -13.31 11.84
C ASP A 188 3.82 -11.94 11.13
N PHE A 189 3.36 -10.94 11.86
CA PHE A 189 3.08 -9.60 11.37
C PHE A 189 3.97 -8.58 12.09
N THR A 190 4.86 -7.91 11.33
CA THR A 190 5.84 -6.94 11.87
C THR A 190 6.00 -5.68 11.05
#